data_AF-A0A3S5BR73-F1
#
_entry.id   AF-A0A3S5BR73-F1
#
_cell.length_a   1.000
_cell.length_b   1.000
_cell.length_c   1.000
_cell.angle_alpha   90.00
_cell.angle_beta   90.00
_cell.angle_gamma   90.00
#
_symmetry.space_group_name_H-M   'P 1'
#
loop_
_entity.id
_entity.type
_entity.pdbx_description
1 polymer ?
#
loop_
_entity_poly.entity_id
_entity_poly.type
_entity_poly.pdbx_seq_one_letter_code
_entity_poly.pdbx_strand_id
1 'polypeptide(L)' 'MLRLFDELESGQGLRTSDSISILPVYAFRLSPIGEQGLISVDGERVPSGEFQAEVIPGHIRLLTGPMISH' A
#
# COMPACT_ATOMS: atom_id res chain seq x y z
N MET A 1 14.92 2.32 12.01
CA MET A 1 14.75 1.60 10.73
C MET A 1 14.67 0.10 10.94
N LEU A 2 15.67 -0.58 11.53
CA LEU A 2 15.63 -2.03 11.82
C LEU A 2 14.37 -2.47 12.60
N ARG A 3 14.03 -1.79 13.69
CA ARG A 3 12.84 -2.11 14.50
C ARG A 3 11.51 -2.06 13.75
N LEU A 4 11.36 -1.13 12.80
CA LEU A 4 10.10 -1.03 12.04
C LEU A 4 9.89 -2.27 11.17
N PHE A 5 10.96 -2.80 10.56
CA PHE A 5 10.85 -4.00 9.74
C PHE A 5 10.50 -5.23 10.58
N ASP A 6 11.11 -5.40 11.76
CA ASP A 6 10.78 -6.47 12.70
C ASP A 6 9.32 -6.39 13.18
N GLU A 7 8.83 -5.17 13.43
CA GLU A 7 7.45 -4.96 13.87
C GLU A 7 6.44 -5.14 12.72
N LEU A 8 6.79 -4.80 11.48
CA LEU A 8 5.98 -5.10 10.30
C LEU A 8 5.85 -6.62 10.09
N GLU A 9 6.91 -7.40 10.31
CA GLU A 9 6.88 -8.87 10.22
C GLU A 9 5.87 -9.49 11.21
N SER A 10 5.82 -8.97 12.43
CA SER A 10 4.86 -9.41 13.46
C SER A 10 3.44 -8.82 13.31
N GLY A 11 3.22 -7.96 12.31
CA GLY A 11 1.95 -7.24 12.12
C GLY A 11 1.66 -6.16 13.17
N GLN A 12 2.66 -5.77 13.97
CA GLN A 12 2.54 -4.76 15.03
C GLN A 12 3.16 -3.39 14.65
N GLY A 13 3.82 -3.27 13.49
CA GLY A 13 4.57 -2.08 13.06
C GLY A 13 3.78 -0.77 12.98
N LEU A 14 2.46 -0.84 13.09
CA LEU A 14 1.55 0.30 13.05
C LEU A 14 1.21 0.83 14.45
N ARG A 15 1.54 0.11 15.52
CA ARG A 15 1.20 0.46 16.90
C ARG A 15 2.29 1.23 17.63
N THR A 16 3.48 1.31 17.05
CA THR A 16 4.72 1.63 17.77
C THR A 16 5.48 2.83 17.20
N SER A 17 5.04 3.42 16.09
CA SER A 17 5.74 4.51 15.41
C SER A 17 4.90 5.78 15.29
N ASP A 18 5.39 6.88 15.87
CA ASP A 18 4.82 8.23 15.71
C ASP A 18 5.08 8.83 14.31
N SER A 19 5.89 8.14 13.49
CA SER A 19 6.25 8.58 12.13
C SER A 19 5.38 7.95 11.04
N ILE A 20 4.40 7.12 11.40
CA ILE A 20 3.52 6.41 10.46
C ILE A 20 2.07 6.82 10.71
N SER A 21 1.35 7.10 9.63
CA SER A 21 -0.10 7.35 9.67
C SER A 21 -0.80 6.46 8.66
N ILE A 22 -1.95 5.91 9.05
CA ILE A 22 -2.82 5.15 8.16
C ILE A 22 -4.15 5.88 8.06
N LEU A 23 -4.55 6.13 6.82
CA LEU A 23 -5.84 6.72 6.49
C LEU A 23 -6.55 5.79 5.52
N PRO A 24 -7.73 5.26 5.85
CA PRO A 24 -8.54 4.51 4.89
C PRO A 24 -9.01 5.46 3.79
N VAL A 25 -8.77 5.11 2.52
CA VAL A 25 -9.15 5.92 1.36
C VAL A 25 -9.78 5.06 0.27
N TYR A 26 -10.68 5.66 -0.51
CA TYR A 26 -11.21 5.07 -1.75
C TYR A 26 -10.49 5.59 -3.00
N ALA A 27 -9.87 6.77 -2.91
CA ALA A 27 -9.07 7.35 -3.98
C ALA A 27 -7.97 8.24 -3.40
N PHE A 28 -6.86 8.37 -4.15
CA PHE A 28 -5.79 9.30 -3.80
C PHE A 28 -5.08 9.82 -5.07
N ARG A 29 -4.35 10.92 -4.90
CA ARG A 29 -3.40 11.45 -5.87
C ARG A 29 -2.07 11.68 -5.18
N LEU A 30 -0.98 11.26 -5.83
CA LEU A 30 0.38 11.60 -5.43
C LEU A 30 1.00 12.52 -6.48
N SER A 31 1.57 13.63 -6.01
CA SER A 31 2.32 14.60 -6.80
C SER A 31 3.69 14.81 -6.16
N PRO A 32 4.72 14.04 -6.57
CA PRO A 32 6.07 14.17 -6.02
C PRO A 32 6.65 15.56 -6.27
N ILE A 33 7.34 16.11 -5.28
CA ILE A 33 8.06 17.39 -5.42
C ILE A 33 9.47 17.06 -5.95
N GLY A 34 9.60 16.97 -7.28
CA GLY A 34 10.87 16.76 -7.98
C GLY A 34 10.82 15.67 -9.05
N GLU A 35 11.82 15.65 -9.92
CA GLU A 35 11.89 14.72 -11.07
C GLU A 35 12.54 13.36 -10.73
N GLN A 36 13.04 13.19 -9.51
CA GLN A 36 13.82 12.02 -9.10
C GLN A 36 13.01 11.15 -8.15
N GLY A 37 12.65 9.95 -8.62
CA GLY A 37 11.95 8.98 -7.81
C GLY A 37 11.77 7.66 -8.56
N LEU A 38 11.25 6.67 -7.85
CA LEU A 38 10.82 5.41 -8.44
C LEU A 38 9.51 4.99 -7.80
N ILE A 39 8.56 4.58 -8.63
CA ILE A 39 7.30 4.01 -8.18
C ILE A 39 7.26 2.56 -8.67
N SER A 40 6.74 1.68 -7.81
CA SER A 40 6.41 0.31 -8.19
C SER A 40 4.92 0.06 -8.02
N VAL A 41 4.29 -0.55 -9.01
CA VAL A 41 2.89 -1.02 -8.98
C VAL A 41 2.93 -2.52 -9.18
N ASP A 42 2.34 -3.28 -8.24
CA ASP A 42 2.37 -4.75 -8.24
C ASP A 42 3.78 -5.37 -8.39
N GLY A 43 4.81 -4.65 -7.92
CA GLY A 43 6.21 -5.05 -8.01
C GLY A 43 6.92 -4.64 -9.32
N GLU A 44 6.20 -4.12 -10.30
CA GLU A 44 6.76 -3.64 -11.56
C GLU A 44 7.15 -2.16 -11.49
N ARG A 45 8.28 -1.80 -12.10
CA ARG A 45 8.74 -0.40 -12.17
C ARG A 45 7.91 0.38 -13.16
N VAL A 46 7.37 1.51 -12.71
CA VAL A 46 6.66 2.47 -13.56
C VAL A 46 7.39 3.82 -13.56
N PRO A 47 7.24 4.64 -14.61
CA PRO A 47 7.79 6.00 -14.62
C PRO A 47 7.36 6.77 -13.38
N SER A 48 8.32 7.47 -12.75
CA SER A 48 8.00 8.40 -11.67
C SER A 48 7.24 9.60 -12.21
N GLY A 49 6.32 10.14 -11.42
CA GLY A 49 5.54 11.32 -11.78
C GLY A 49 4.27 11.43 -10.97
N GLU A 50 3.43 12.39 -11.34
CA GLU A 50 2.09 12.49 -10.77
C GLU A 50 1.23 11.30 -11.18
N PHE A 51 0.51 10.72 -10.23
CA PHE A 51 -0.48 9.70 -10.53
C PHE A 51 -1.64 9.74 -9.55
N GLN A 52 -2.73 9.10 -9.95
CA GLN A 52 -3.93 8.94 -9.14
C GLN A 52 -4.42 7.50 -9.20
N ALA A 53 -5.07 7.06 -8.14
CA ALA A 53 -5.64 5.73 -8.04
C ALA A 53 -6.99 5.78 -7.32
N GLU A 54 -7.87 4.86 -7.68
CA GLU A 54 -9.18 4.65 -7.08
C GLU A 54 -9.43 3.15 -6.89
N VAL A 55 -10.06 2.79 -5.78
CA VAL A 55 -10.51 1.43 -5.49
C VAL A 55 -11.82 1.19 -6.22
N ILE A 56 -11.86 0.15 -7.07
CA ILE A 56 -13.08 -0.29 -7.75
C ILE A 56 -13.59 -1.57 -7.07
N PRO A 57 -14.62 -1.51 -6.21
CA PRO A 57 -15.13 -2.69 -5.51
C PRO A 57 -15.73 -3.71 -6.49
N GLY A 58 -15.40 -4.99 -6.32
CA GLY A 58 -15.98 -6.06 -7.14
C GLY A 58 -15.52 -6.08 -8.60
N HIS A 59 -14.39 -5.43 -8.92
CA HIS A 59 -13.90 -5.30 -10.29
C HIS A 59 -13.56 -6.64 -10.97
N ILE A 60 -13.04 -7.61 -10.21
CA ILE A 60 -12.58 -8.91 -10.72
C ILE A 60 -13.09 -10.02 -9.79
N ARG A 61 -13.40 -11.19 -10.36
CA ARG A 61 -13.71 -12.41 -9.61
C ARG A 61 -12.46 -13.30 -9.55
N LEU A 62 -12.03 -13.65 -8.35
CA LEU A 62 -10.96 -14.62 -8.12
C LEU A 62 -11.54 -15.94 -7.61
N LEU A 63 -10.94 -17.05 -8.04
CA LEU A 63 -11.12 -18.34 -7.37
C LEU A 63 -10.35 -18.29 -6.05
N THR A 64 -11.03 -18.52 -4.94
CA THR A 64 -10.41 -18.57 -3.61
C THR A 64 -10.55 -19.98 -3.03
N GLY A 65 -9.73 -20.28 -2.01
CA GLY A 65 -9.89 -21.50 -1.23
C GLY A 65 -11.27 -21.60 -0.56
N PRO A 66 -11.64 -22.79 -0.04
CA PRO A 66 -12.90 -22.98 0.66
C PRO A 66 -13.04 -21.95 1.79
N MET A 67 -14.22 -21.33 1.90
CA MET A 67 -14.52 -20.41 2.98
C MET A 67 -14.52 -21.19 4.30
N ILE A 68 -13.54 -20.95 5.17
CA ILE A 68 -13.52 -21.48 6.53
C ILE A 68 -14.21 -20.44 7.41
N SER A 69 -15.44 -20.73 7.84
CA SER A 69 -16.11 -19.94 8.86
C SER A 69 -15.46 -20.23 10.22
N HIS A 70 -14.82 -19.23 10.81
CA HIS A 70 -14.43 -19.25 12.22
C HIS A 70 -15.63 -19.02 13.13
#